data_AF-A0A7S0H8W2-F1
#
_entry.id   AF-A0A7S0H8W2-F1
#
_cell.length_a   1.000
_cell.length_b   1.000
_cell.length_c   1.000
_cell.angle_alpha   90.00
_cell.angle_beta   90.00
_cell.angle_gamma   90.00
#
_symmetry.space_group_name_H-M   'P 1'
#
loop_
_entity.id
_entity.type
_entity.pdbx_description
1 polymer ?
#
loop_
_entity_poly.entity_id
_entity_poly.type
_entity_poly.pdbx_seq_one_letter_code
_entity_poly.pdbx_strand_id
1 'polypeptide(L)'
;RLHIVLDLDHTLVNASEHELSLHHPRDASARQLHSFVMQNTENGASPRYLLGLRDGLHAFLQQLEQLATLHVYTMGSKSYAFQVVEIIDPQHKLIFGRILTRSDGHESFIKELVHILPDAAERRGCLVLD
;
A
#
# COMPACT_ATOMS: atom_id res chain seq x y z
N ARG A 1 -6.39 -10.62 -19.64
CA ARG A 1 -6.79 -10.60 -18.21
C ARG A 1 -6.75 -9.14 -17.77
N LEU A 2 -7.68 -8.67 -16.93
CA LEU A 2 -7.64 -7.28 -16.46
C LEU A 2 -6.53 -7.16 -15.40
N HIS A 3 -5.80 -6.06 -15.41
CA HIS A 3 -4.83 -5.70 -14.37
C HIS A 3 -5.30 -4.43 -13.68
N ILE A 4 -5.20 -4.41 -12.35
CA ILE A 4 -5.49 -3.20 -11.56
C ILE A 4 -4.23 -2.87 -10.76
N VAL A 5 -3.69 -1.68 -10.99
CA VAL A 5 -2.57 -1.13 -10.24
C VAL A 5 -3.13 -0.18 -9.19
N LEU A 6 -2.82 -0.47 -7.93
CA LEU A 6 -3.33 0.23 -6.76
C LEU A 6 -2.20 1.03 -6.10
N ASP A 7 -2.42 2.31 -5.84
CA ASP A 7 -1.62 3.04 -4.88
C ASP A 7 -2.02 2.70 -3.43
N LEU A 8 -1.17 3.04 -2.46
CA LEU A 8 -1.45 2.86 -1.05
C LEU A 8 -1.97 4.15 -0.40
N ASP A 9 -1.17 5.20 -0.40
CA ASP A 9 -1.35 6.37 0.46
C ASP A 9 -2.40 7.32 -0.11
N HIS A 10 -3.38 7.67 0.70
CA HIS A 10 -4.57 8.42 0.28
C HIS A 10 -5.45 7.71 -0.78
N THR A 11 -5.14 6.47 -1.14
CA THR A 11 -5.98 5.61 -1.99
C THR A 11 -6.63 4.46 -1.21
N LEU A 12 -5.84 3.54 -0.67
CA LEU A 12 -6.34 2.41 0.14
C LEU A 12 -6.23 2.68 1.64
N VAL A 13 -5.20 3.43 2.04
CA VAL A 13 -4.86 3.68 3.44
C VAL A 13 -4.44 5.13 3.66
N ASN A 14 -4.43 5.54 4.92
CA ASN A 14 -3.82 6.79 5.36
C ASN A 14 -2.89 6.51 6.53
N ALA A 15 -1.58 6.66 6.32
CA ALA A 15 -0.58 6.55 7.37
C ALA A 15 -0.19 7.92 7.93
N SER A 16 0.06 7.96 9.24
CA SER A 16 0.64 9.12 9.91
C SER A 16 1.64 8.66 10.94
N GLU A 17 2.80 9.30 10.98
CA GLU A 17 3.79 9.11 12.03
C GLU A 17 3.22 9.67 13.34
N HIS A 18 3.30 8.89 14.41
CA HIS A 18 2.75 9.24 15.71
C HIS A 18 3.87 9.24 16.74
N GLU A 19 4.20 10.44 17.23
CA GLU A 19 5.08 10.58 18.39
C GLU A 19 4.39 10.00 19.63
N LEU A 20 5.10 9.17 20.38
CA LEU A 20 4.60 8.46 21.58
C LEU A 20 4.05 9.38 22.68
N SER A 21 4.23 10.70 22.56
CA SER A 21 3.98 11.72 23.58
C SER A 21 2.68 12.51 23.41
N LEU A 22 1.97 12.45 22.28
CA LEU A 22 0.87 13.37 22.00
C LEU A 22 -0.44 12.66 21.62
N HIS A 23 -1.33 12.64 22.62
CA HIS A 23 -2.78 12.50 22.53
C HIS A 23 -3.33 11.10 22.17
N HIS A 24 -3.98 10.52 23.17
CA HIS A 24 -4.98 9.45 22.99
C HIS A 24 -6.05 9.95 22.00
N PRO A 25 -6.27 9.29 20.85
CA PRO A 25 -7.25 9.76 19.90
C PRO A 25 -8.65 9.53 20.49
N ARG A 26 -9.34 10.63 20.81
CA ARG A 26 -10.71 10.62 21.34
C ARG A 26 -11.75 10.05 20.36
N ASP A 27 -11.35 9.76 19.11
CA ASP A 27 -12.19 9.20 18.04
C ASP A 27 -11.69 7.86 17.46
N ALA A 28 -10.76 7.16 18.14
CA ALA A 28 -10.16 5.92 17.65
C ALA A 28 -11.17 4.76 17.44
N SER A 29 -12.39 4.86 17.98
CA SER A 29 -13.41 3.81 17.87
C SER A 29 -14.12 3.76 16.52
N ALA A 30 -14.02 4.79 15.67
CA ALA A 30 -14.76 4.87 14.42
C ALA A 30 -13.98 4.39 13.18
N ARG A 31 -12.64 4.31 13.24
CA ARG A 31 -11.80 3.88 12.11
C ARG A 31 -11.03 2.62 12.50
N GLN A 32 -10.92 1.65 11.59
CA GLN A 32 -10.01 0.51 11.75
C GLN A 32 -8.56 1.03 11.72
N LEU A 33 -8.05 1.39 12.89
CA LEU A 33 -6.71 1.92 13.10
C LEU A 33 -5.77 0.77 13.45
N HIS A 34 -4.76 0.60 12.63
CA HIS A 34 -3.64 -0.30 12.85
C HIS A 34 -2.41 0.50 13.25
N SER A 35 -1.40 -0.16 13.81
CA SER A 35 -0.11 0.49 14.03
C SER A 35 1.04 -0.47 13.79
N PHE A 36 2.14 0.07 13.30
CA PHE A 36 3.39 -0.66 13.12
C PHE A 36 4.57 0.25 13.39
N VAL A 37 5.73 -0.35 13.65
CA VAL A 37 6.99 0.37 13.87
C VAL A 37 7.87 0.15 12.66
N MET A 38 8.49 1.23 12.17
CA MET A 38 9.52 1.15 11.13
C MET A 38 10.88 1.38 11.76
N GLN A 39 11.79 0.41 11.64
CA GLN A 39 13.17 0.57 12.09
C GLN A 39 13.94 1.36 11.05
N ASN A 40 14.53 2.49 11.46
CA ASN A 40 15.49 3.23 10.66
C ASN A 40 16.90 2.75 11.04
N THR A 41 17.53 2.01 10.13
CA THR A 41 18.87 1.44 10.36
C THR A 41 19.99 2.48 10.27
N GLU A 42 19.75 3.65 9.70
CA GLU A 42 20.77 4.69 9.51
C GLU A 42 21.00 5.52 10.76
N ASN A 43 19.94 5.82 11.52
CA ASN A 43 20.01 6.64 12.73
C ASN A 43 19.52 5.92 14.00
N GLY A 44 19.08 4.67 13.90
CA GLY A 44 18.57 3.87 15.02
C GLY A 44 17.17 4.27 15.51
N ALA A 45 16.50 5.22 14.84
CA ALA A 45 15.15 5.63 15.20
C ALA A 45 14.15 4.51 14.90
N SER A 46 13.06 4.45 15.69
CA SER A 46 11.97 3.48 15.50
C SER A 46 10.62 4.18 15.58
N PRO A 47 10.30 5.06 14.60
CA PRO A 47 9.02 5.74 14.55
C PRO A 47 7.85 4.74 14.48
N ARG A 48 6.77 5.08 15.21
CA ARG A 48 5.51 4.36 15.16
C ARG A 48 4.58 5.05 14.16
N TYR A 49 3.96 4.26 13.30
CA TYR A 49 2.94 4.72 12.35
C TYR A 49 1.57 4.26 12.82
N LEU A 50 0.60 5.16 12.74
CA LEU A 50 -0.82 4.83 12.78
C LEU A 50 -1.34 4.74 11.34
N LEU A 51 -2.02 3.65 11.03
CA LEU A 51 -2.55 3.34 9.71
C LEU A 51 -4.07 3.24 9.78
N GLY A 52 -4.78 4.18 9.16
CA GLY A 52 -6.21 4.07 8.94
C GLY A 52 -6.49 3.39 7.61
N LEU A 53 -7.31 2.34 7.62
CA LEU A 53 -7.81 1.73 6.38
C LEU A 53 -8.99 2.55 5.83
N ARG A 54 -9.12 2.60 4.51
CA ARG A 54 -10.33 3.14 3.88
C ARG A 54 -11.51 2.22 4.17
N ASP A 55 -12.68 2.81 4.44
CA ASP A 55 -13.87 2.04 4.77
C ASP A 55 -14.23 1.05 3.66
N GLY A 56 -14.47 -0.20 4.03
CA GLY A 56 -14.79 -1.27 3.09
C GLY A 56 -13.61 -1.87 2.33
N LEU A 57 -12.36 -1.47 2.63
CA LEU A 57 -11.15 -1.90 1.88
C LEU A 57 -11.06 -3.41 1.65
N HIS A 58 -11.23 -4.23 2.69
CA HIS A 58 -11.10 -5.68 2.56
C HIS A 58 -12.14 -6.28 1.59
N ALA A 59 -13.40 -5.86 1.69
CA ALA A 59 -14.45 -6.32 0.78
C ALA A 59 -14.19 -5.84 -0.66
N PHE A 60 -13.71 -4.60 -0.80
CA PHE A 60 -13.32 -4.04 -2.10
C PHE A 60 -12.21 -4.87 -2.77
N LEU A 61 -11.12 -5.17 -2.06
CA LEU A 61 -10.02 -5.98 -2.60
C LEU A 61 -10.48 -7.40 -2.97
N GLN A 62 -11.33 -8.02 -2.16
CA GLN A 62 -11.90 -9.34 -2.46
C GLN A 62 -12.78 -9.34 -3.72
N GLN A 63 -13.57 -8.29 -3.94
CA GLN A 63 -14.37 -8.15 -5.15
C GLN A 63 -13.50 -7.90 -6.38
N LEU A 64 -12.45 -7.09 -6.26
CA LEU A 64 -11.56 -6.82 -7.38
C LEU A 64 -10.75 -8.05 -7.82
N GLU A 65 -10.30 -8.88 -6.89
CA GLU A 65 -9.50 -10.08 -7.21
C GLU A 65 -10.28 -11.10 -8.05
N GLN A 66 -11.61 -11.12 -7.95
CA GLN A 66 -12.47 -11.94 -8.81
C GLN A 66 -12.48 -11.48 -10.28
N LEU A 67 -12.10 -10.23 -10.55
CA LEU A 67 -12.18 -9.61 -11.88
C LEU A 67 -10.80 -9.37 -12.50
N ALA A 68 -9.76 -9.18 -11.68
CA ALA A 68 -8.46 -8.72 -12.13
C ALA A 68 -7.30 -9.27 -11.30
N THR A 69 -6.12 -9.27 -11.90
CA THR A 69 -4.86 -9.40 -11.13
C THR A 69 -4.53 -8.06 -10.48
N LEU A 70 -4.40 -8.06 -9.16
CA LEU A 70 -4.07 -6.86 -8.38
C LEU A 70 -2.55 -6.71 -8.23
N HIS A 71 -2.10 -5.47 -8.36
CA HIS A 71 -0.74 -5.06 -8.09
C HIS A 71 -0.72 -3.79 -7.23
N VAL A 72 0.33 -3.61 -6.44
CA VAL A 72 0.59 -2.35 -5.73
C VAL A 72 1.73 -1.62 -6.41
N TYR A 73 1.54 -0.32 -6.67
CA TYR A 73 2.60 0.59 -7.08
C TYR A 73 2.53 1.85 -6.23
N THR A 74 3.43 1.93 -5.25
CA THR A 74 3.48 3.03 -4.27
C THR A 74 4.79 3.80 -4.35
N MET A 75 4.74 5.08 -3.98
CA MET A 75 5.94 5.89 -3.74
C MET A 75 6.52 5.73 -2.32
N GLY A 76 5.90 4.88 -1.50
CA GLY A 76 6.44 4.46 -0.21
C GLY A 76 7.73 3.65 -0.33
N SER A 77 8.41 3.44 0.79
CA SER A 77 9.56 2.52 0.85
C SER A 77 9.11 1.07 0.77
N LYS A 78 10.04 0.18 0.44
CA LYS A 78 9.81 -1.26 0.45
C LYS A 78 9.32 -1.77 1.80
N SER A 79 10.00 -1.39 2.89
CA SER A 79 9.61 -1.78 4.25
C SER A 79 8.21 -1.27 4.62
N TYR A 80 7.87 -0.04 4.25
CA TYR A 80 6.53 0.53 4.46
C TYR A 80 5.45 -0.27 3.73
N ALA A 81 5.66 -0.51 2.43
CA ALA A 81 4.69 -1.24 1.61
C ALA A 81 4.43 -2.65 2.15
N PHE A 82 5.47 -3.35 2.61
CA PHE A 82 5.31 -4.65 3.26
C PHE A 82 4.47 -4.57 4.54
N GLN A 83 4.75 -3.61 5.43
CA GLN A 83 3.97 -3.44 6.67
C GLN A 83 2.49 -3.17 6.36
N VAL A 84 2.18 -2.36 5.35
CA VAL A 84 0.80 -2.09 4.92
C VAL A 84 0.16 -3.34 4.32
N VAL A 85 0.85 -4.07 3.43
CA VAL A 85 0.32 -5.28 2.79
C VAL A 85 0.07 -6.40 3.80
N GLU A 86 0.92 -6.58 4.81
CA GLU A 86 0.67 -7.52 5.91
C GLU A 86 -0.64 -7.23 6.66
N ILE A 87 -1.04 -5.95 6.71
CA ILE A 87 -2.28 -5.54 7.37
C ILE A 87 -3.51 -5.79 6.47
N ILE A 88 -3.42 -5.48 5.18
CA ILE A 88 -4.58 -5.52 4.26
C ILE A 88 -4.76 -6.85 3.52
N ASP A 89 -3.70 -7.66 3.42
CA ASP A 89 -3.68 -9.00 2.81
C ASP A 89 -2.83 -9.98 3.67
N PRO A 90 -3.21 -10.25 4.93
CA PRO A 90 -2.40 -11.04 5.87
C PRO A 90 -2.18 -12.50 5.46
N GLN A 91 -2.98 -13.03 4.54
CA GLN A 91 -2.81 -14.39 3.99
C GLN A 91 -2.00 -14.42 2.70
N HIS A 92 -1.53 -13.26 2.22
CA HIS A 92 -0.69 -13.12 1.02
C HIS A 92 -1.34 -13.69 -0.25
N LYS A 93 -2.66 -13.58 -0.38
CA LYS A 93 -3.41 -14.18 -1.49
C LYS A 93 -3.66 -13.19 -2.63
N LEU A 94 -3.84 -11.92 -2.30
CA LEU A 94 -4.34 -10.92 -3.23
C LEU A 94 -3.21 -10.19 -3.96
N ILE A 95 -2.19 -9.73 -3.22
CA ILE A 95 -1.20 -8.75 -3.71
C ILE A 95 0.24 -9.26 -3.59
N PHE A 96 0.50 -10.22 -2.69
CA PHE A 96 1.86 -10.63 -2.37
C PHE A 96 2.69 -11.02 -3.62
N GLY A 97 3.91 -10.50 -3.68
CA GLY A 97 4.82 -10.66 -4.81
C GLY A 97 4.57 -9.73 -6.01
N ARG A 98 3.54 -8.88 -5.97
CA ARG A 98 3.19 -7.89 -7.01
C ARG A 98 3.20 -6.47 -6.47
N ILE A 99 4.30 -6.10 -5.82
CA ILE A 99 4.49 -4.80 -5.16
C ILE A 99 5.70 -4.12 -5.81
N LEU A 100 5.49 -2.92 -6.35
CA LEU A 100 6.55 -2.03 -6.80
C LEU A 100 6.57 -0.80 -5.88
N THR A 101 7.75 -0.49 -5.35
CA THR A 101 7.94 0.66 -4.45
C THR A 101 8.84 1.70 -5.07
N ARG A 102 8.97 2.86 -4.41
CA ARG A 102 9.92 3.90 -4.85
C ARG A 102 11.35 3.37 -4.96
N SER A 103 11.75 2.48 -4.07
CA SER A 103 13.09 1.90 -4.05
C SER A 103 13.34 0.91 -5.21
N ASP A 104 12.27 0.38 -5.81
CA ASP A 104 12.37 -0.52 -6.97
C ASP A 104 12.22 0.26 -8.30
N GLY A 105 11.85 1.55 -8.24
CA GLY A 105 11.68 2.44 -9.38
C GLY A 105 12.93 3.24 -9.74
N HIS A 106 13.01 3.69 -10.99
CA HIS A 106 14.04 4.60 -11.48
C HIS A 106 13.82 6.02 -10.95
N GLU A 107 14.83 6.91 -11.06
CA GLU A 107 14.98 8.25 -10.43
C GLU A 107 13.83 9.27 -10.61
N SER A 108 12.71 8.89 -11.21
CA SER A 108 11.53 9.71 -11.46
C SER A 108 10.46 9.53 -10.38
N PHE A 109 9.73 10.61 -10.09
CA PHE A 109 8.54 10.58 -9.25
C PHE A 109 7.28 10.11 -10.01
N ILE A 110 7.44 9.57 -11.21
CA ILE A 110 6.35 9.12 -12.08
C ILE A 110 6.23 7.60 -12.03
N LYS A 111 5.00 7.10 -11.90
CA LYS A 111 4.68 5.67 -11.97
C LYS A 111 4.49 5.24 -13.42
N GLU A 112 5.49 4.57 -13.98
CA GLU A 112 5.40 4.06 -15.35
C GLU A 112 4.91 2.60 -15.37
N LEU A 113 3.77 2.36 -16.04
CA LEU A 113 3.16 1.03 -16.12
C LEU A 113 4.06 -0.04 -16.76
N VAL A 114 5.08 0.35 -17.53
CA VAL A 114 6.03 -0.59 -18.13
C VAL A 114 6.83 -1.37 -17.07
N HIS A 115 7.01 -0.81 -15.87
CA HIS A 115 7.75 -1.47 -14.79
C HIS A 115 6.96 -2.60 -14.11
N ILE A 116 5.63 -2.53 -14.17
CA ILE A 116 4.74 -3.53 -13.56
C ILE A 116 4.11 -4.47 -14.59
N LEU A 117 3.89 -3.97 -15.80
CA LEU A 117 3.38 -4.70 -16.95
C LEU A 117 4.30 -4.42 -18.15
N PRO A 118 5.41 -5.17 -18.33
CA PRO A 118 6.37 -4.93 -19.42
C PRO A 118 5.79 -5.18 -20.82
N ASP A 119 4.83 -6.11 -20.94
CA ASP A 119 4.15 -6.38 -22.21
C ASP A 119 3.10 -5.29 -22.52
N ALA A 120 3.23 -4.69 -23.71
CA ALA A 120 2.31 -3.68 -24.20
C ALA A 120 0.87 -4.20 -24.38
N ALA A 121 0.69 -5.49 -24.69
CA ALA A 121 -0.62 -6.09 -24.83
C ALA A 121 -1.38 -6.12 -23.50
N GLU A 122 -0.69 -6.41 -22.39
CA GLU A 122 -1.28 -6.45 -21.05
C GLU A 122 -1.71 -5.05 -20.57
N ARG A 123 -0.94 -4.00 -20.92
CA ARG A 123 -1.27 -2.61 -20.57
C ARG A 123 -2.59 -2.12 -21.15
N ARG A 124 -3.08 -2.71 -22.25
CA ARG A 124 -4.38 -2.33 -22.86
C ARG A 124 -5.59 -2.66 -21.99
N GLY A 125 -5.43 -3.59 -21.04
CA GLY A 125 -6.43 -3.98 -20.05
C GLY A 125 -6.03 -3.59 -18.63
N CYS A 126 -5.38 -2.43 -18.45
CA CYS A 126 -4.93 -1.95 -17.16
C CYS A 126 -5.79 -0.78 -16.67
N LEU A 127 -6.24 -0.86 -15.42
CA LEU A 127 -6.82 0.25 -14.68
C LEU A 127 -5.84 0.69 -13.58
N VAL A 128 -5.74 1.99 -13.34
CA VAL A 128 -4.93 2.56 -12.25
C VAL A 128 -5.88 3.26 -11.29
N LEU A 129 -5.71 2.96 -10.00
CA LEU A 129 -6.35 3.68 -8.91
C LEU A 129 -5.22 4.26 -8.04
N ASP A 130 -5.09 5.58 -8.04
CA ASP A 130 -4.02 6.35 -7.40
C ASP A 130 -4.59 7.59 -6.71
#